data_AF-A0A7Y3GXU5-F1
#
_entry.id   AF-A0A7Y3GXU5-F1
#
_cell.length_a   1.000
_cell.length_b   1.000
_cell.length_c   1.000
_cell.angle_alpha   90.00
_cell.angle_beta   90.00
_cell.angle_gamma   90.00
#
_symmetry.space_group_name_H-M   'P 1'
#
loop_
_entity.id
_entity.type
_entity.pdbx_description
1 polymer ?
#
loop_
_entity_poly.entity_id
_entity_poly.type
_entity_poly.pdbx_seq_one_letter_code
_entity_poly.pdbx_strand_id
1 'polypeptide(L)'
;LRDGTEKLPALRALADPVQRRRCLERFAHHELMAVEMLAWAILRWPGAPAELRRDWLLTLRDEQRHCRLYLDRLVAHGGALGDEPLSGYLWKQIERIDGSGAGMLAFLAGLGLTLEQANLDFTIYYAEGFRRVGDAESADVLEEVHRDEIRHVDNARSWLARLSPERDETRRYELAVPFPLSASRAKGRNFQVGARRRAGLGEAFIAHVRGARASSERAGSGG
;
A
#
# COMPACT_ATOMS: atom_id res chain seq x y z
N LEU A 1 8.48 -16.40 10.10
CA LEU A 1 7.94 -15.33 9.23
C LEU A 1 7.33 -15.97 8.00
N ARG A 2 6.07 -15.65 7.68
CA ARG A 2 5.41 -16.05 6.43
C ARG A 2 6.03 -15.33 5.24
N ASP A 3 5.92 -15.92 4.05
CA ASP A 3 6.36 -15.29 2.81
C ASP A 3 5.57 -14.00 2.50
N GLY A 4 4.33 -13.91 3.02
CA GLY A 4 3.47 -12.72 2.93
C GLY A 4 2.72 -12.56 1.62
N THR A 5 2.88 -13.53 0.72
CA THR A 5 2.15 -13.61 -0.54
C THR A 5 0.78 -14.26 -0.39
N GLU A 6 0.40 -14.68 0.83
CA GLU A 6 -0.88 -15.33 1.08
C GLU A 6 -2.04 -14.38 0.81
N LYS A 7 -3.13 -14.91 0.27
CA LYS A 7 -4.31 -14.11 -0.02
C LYS A 7 -4.98 -13.70 1.29
N LEU A 8 -5.42 -12.45 1.37
CA LEU A 8 -6.33 -12.00 2.42
C LEU A 8 -7.62 -12.84 2.40
N PRO A 9 -8.31 -12.98 3.55
CA PRO A 9 -9.59 -13.70 3.61
C PRO A 9 -10.57 -13.18 2.57
N ALA A 10 -11.25 -14.09 1.84
CA ALA A 10 -12.29 -13.70 0.90
C ALA A 10 -13.47 -13.05 1.64
N LEU A 11 -14.22 -12.12 1.01
CA LEU A 11 -15.32 -11.41 1.69
C LEU A 11 -16.35 -12.35 2.33
N ARG A 12 -16.71 -13.45 1.65
CA ARG A 12 -17.63 -14.46 2.19
C ARG A 12 -17.12 -15.12 3.47
N ALA A 13 -15.81 -15.18 3.65
CA ALA A 13 -15.18 -15.78 4.81
C ALA A 13 -15.27 -14.88 6.04
N LEU A 14 -15.50 -13.56 5.88
CA LEU A 14 -15.63 -12.62 7.02
C LEU A 14 -16.84 -12.90 7.92
N ALA A 15 -17.77 -13.76 7.48
CA ALA A 15 -18.85 -14.26 8.31
C ALA A 15 -18.33 -15.17 9.45
N ASP A 16 -17.19 -15.85 9.23
CA ASP A 16 -16.47 -16.58 10.27
C ASP A 16 -15.65 -15.60 11.13
N PRO A 17 -15.90 -15.52 12.45
CA PRO A 17 -15.15 -14.65 13.37
C PRO A 17 -13.63 -14.87 13.34
N VAL A 18 -13.16 -16.10 13.10
CA VAL A 18 -11.72 -16.40 12.99
C VAL A 18 -11.12 -15.72 11.77
N GLN A 19 -11.79 -15.80 10.62
CA GLN A 19 -11.32 -15.17 9.39
C GLN A 19 -11.41 -13.65 9.47
N ARG A 20 -12.41 -13.13 10.17
CA ARG A 20 -12.54 -11.69 10.43
C ARG A 20 -11.37 -11.16 11.25
N ARG A 21 -11.03 -11.81 12.37
CA ARG A 21 -9.84 -11.47 13.18
C ARG A 21 -8.56 -11.53 12.34
N ARG A 22 -8.37 -12.62 11.59
CA ARG A 22 -7.21 -12.76 10.67
C ARG A 22 -7.12 -11.63 9.65
N CYS A 23 -8.25 -11.15 9.14
CA CYS A 23 -8.28 -10.03 8.21
C CYS A 23 -7.82 -8.74 8.89
N LEU A 24 -8.37 -8.42 10.05
CA LEU A 24 -8.04 -7.22 10.84
C LEU A 24 -6.59 -7.22 11.30
N GLU A 25 -6.08 -8.36 11.79
CA GLU A 25 -4.69 -8.50 12.20
C GLU A 25 -3.74 -8.27 11.01
N ARG A 26 -4.10 -8.79 9.83
CA ARG A 26 -3.30 -8.53 8.63
C ARG A 26 -3.33 -7.07 8.23
N PHE A 27 -4.44 -6.35 8.39
CA PHE A 27 -4.47 -4.91 8.13
C PHE A 27 -3.60 -4.14 9.13
N ALA A 28 -3.77 -4.37 10.43
CA ALA A 28 -2.94 -3.77 11.46
C ALA A 28 -1.43 -4.00 11.20
N HIS A 29 -1.06 -5.22 10.82
CA HIS A 29 0.31 -5.55 10.50
C HIS A 29 0.82 -4.87 9.20
N HIS A 30 -0.03 -4.68 8.18
CA HIS A 30 0.35 -3.89 7.00
C HIS A 30 0.61 -2.43 7.36
N GLU A 31 -0.24 -1.81 8.17
CA GLU A 31 -0.03 -0.42 8.58
C GLU A 31 1.21 -0.27 9.47
N LEU A 32 1.48 -1.25 10.35
CA LEU A 32 2.73 -1.26 11.11
C LEU A 32 3.96 -1.31 10.19
N MET A 33 3.94 -2.17 9.17
CA MET A 33 5.05 -2.22 8.21
C MET A 33 5.16 -0.93 7.38
N ALA A 34 4.05 -0.24 7.08
CA ALA A 34 4.09 1.07 6.41
C ALA A 34 4.75 2.14 7.27
N VAL A 35 4.44 2.17 8.59
CA VAL A 35 5.14 3.02 9.58
C VAL A 35 6.65 2.77 9.55
N GLU A 36 7.06 1.50 9.56
CA GLU A 36 8.48 1.12 9.53
C GLU A 36 9.16 1.52 8.22
N MET A 37 8.49 1.35 7.08
CA MET A 37 9.02 1.75 5.78
C MET A 37 9.22 3.26 5.68
N LEU A 38 8.28 4.06 6.18
CA LEU A 38 8.40 5.53 6.20
C LEU A 38 9.50 5.99 7.16
N ALA A 39 9.60 5.36 8.34
CA ALA A 39 10.68 5.63 9.29
C ALA A 39 12.05 5.32 8.66
N TRP A 40 12.16 4.17 7.99
CA TRP A 40 13.35 3.79 7.25
C TRP A 40 13.69 4.81 6.17
N ALA A 41 12.73 5.27 5.36
CA ALA A 41 12.98 6.25 4.29
C ALA A 41 13.53 7.58 4.84
N ILE A 42 12.95 8.07 5.94
CA ILE A 42 13.41 9.30 6.61
C ILE A 42 14.88 9.18 7.06
N LEU A 43 15.26 8.02 7.60
CA LEU A 43 16.63 7.74 8.05
C LEU A 43 17.59 7.46 6.89
N ARG A 44 17.09 6.79 5.84
CA ARG A 44 17.89 6.36 4.69
C ARG A 44 18.34 7.51 3.82
N TRP A 45 17.49 8.52 3.66
CA TRP A 45 17.74 9.69 2.81
C TRP A 45 17.72 11.00 3.62
N PRO A 46 18.71 11.24 4.49
CA PRO A 46 18.77 12.47 5.28
C PRO A 46 18.94 13.73 4.41
N GLY A 47 19.50 13.57 3.19
CA GLY A 47 19.64 14.64 2.19
C GLY A 47 18.42 14.85 1.29
N ALA A 48 17.31 14.14 1.50
CA ALA A 48 16.06 14.39 0.80
C ALA A 48 15.54 15.82 1.11
N PRO A 49 14.78 16.45 0.19
CA PRO A 49 14.14 17.74 0.45
C PRO A 49 13.42 17.76 1.80
N ALA A 50 13.56 18.85 2.55
CA ALA A 50 13.04 18.93 3.91
C ALA A 50 11.50 18.76 3.94
N GLU A 51 10.83 19.25 2.92
CA GLU A 51 9.39 19.11 2.73
C GLU A 51 9.00 17.66 2.45
N LEU A 52 9.81 16.92 1.68
CA LEU A 52 9.56 15.49 1.42
C LEU A 52 9.67 14.68 2.71
N ARG A 53 10.72 14.93 3.51
CA ARG A 53 10.88 14.25 4.81
C ARG A 53 9.75 14.59 5.77
N ARG A 54 9.24 15.82 5.72
CA ARG A 54 8.05 16.23 6.49
C ARG A 54 6.81 15.49 6.02
N ASP A 55 6.59 15.37 4.72
CA ASP A 55 5.45 14.64 4.17
C ASP A 55 5.51 13.16 4.55
N TRP A 56 6.68 12.51 4.48
CA TRP A 56 6.87 11.14 4.99
C TRP A 56 6.55 11.02 6.47
N LEU A 57 6.94 12.00 7.29
CA LEU A 57 6.60 12.00 8.73
C LEU A 57 5.10 12.14 8.96
N LEU A 58 4.40 12.93 8.15
CA LEU A 58 2.95 13.10 8.23
C LEU A 58 2.23 11.82 7.80
N THR A 59 2.62 11.19 6.69
CA THR A 59 2.11 9.87 6.27
C THR A 59 2.36 8.83 7.37
N LEU A 60 3.57 8.81 7.95
CA LEU A 60 3.92 7.87 9.02
C LEU A 60 2.97 8.00 10.22
N ARG A 61 2.66 9.24 10.62
CA ARG A 61 1.70 9.50 11.69
C ARG A 61 0.30 9.02 11.34
N ASP A 62 -0.11 9.19 10.08
CA ASP A 62 -1.41 8.70 9.60
C ASP A 62 -1.44 7.15 9.67
N GLU A 63 -0.36 6.45 9.28
CA GLU A 63 -0.28 4.99 9.39
C GLU A 63 -0.23 4.48 10.83
N GLN A 64 0.40 5.21 11.75
CA GLN A 64 0.32 4.88 13.18
C GLN A 64 -1.11 4.94 13.71
N ARG A 65 -1.91 5.90 13.22
CA ARG A 65 -3.34 5.98 13.55
C ARG A 65 -4.10 4.83 12.89
N HIS A 66 -3.90 4.55 11.60
CA HIS A 66 -4.56 3.44 10.90
C HIS A 66 -4.29 2.09 11.59
N CYS A 67 -3.02 1.82 11.92
CA CYS A 67 -2.60 0.64 12.67
C CYS A 67 -3.40 0.50 13.97
N ARG A 68 -3.48 1.58 14.76
CA ARG A 68 -4.23 1.57 16.02
C ARG A 68 -5.73 1.36 15.82
N LEU A 69 -6.35 1.98 14.81
CA LEU A 69 -7.75 1.73 14.50
C LEU A 69 -8.01 0.25 14.21
N TYR A 70 -7.15 -0.41 13.42
CA TYR A 70 -7.29 -1.85 13.17
C TYR A 70 -6.99 -2.72 14.39
N LEU A 71 -6.03 -2.34 15.24
CA LEU A 71 -5.76 -3.03 16.50
C LEU A 71 -6.96 -2.95 17.45
N ASP A 72 -7.59 -1.78 17.57
CA ASP A 72 -8.78 -1.59 18.40
C ASP A 72 -9.93 -2.47 17.89
N ARG A 73 -10.13 -2.57 16.56
CA ARG A 73 -11.08 -3.52 15.96
C ARG A 73 -10.70 -4.97 16.24
N LEU A 74 -9.43 -5.34 16.10
CA LEU A 74 -8.95 -6.69 16.36
C LEU A 74 -9.23 -7.12 17.80
N VAL A 75 -8.96 -6.24 18.77
CA VAL A 75 -9.26 -6.45 20.19
C VAL A 75 -10.76 -6.57 20.43
N ALA A 76 -11.59 -5.74 19.78
CA ALA A 76 -13.05 -5.85 19.87
C ALA A 76 -13.59 -7.21 19.37
N HIS A 77 -12.85 -7.88 18.48
CA HIS A 77 -13.15 -9.23 18.03
C HIS A 77 -12.47 -10.35 18.84
N GLY A 78 -11.75 -10.01 19.91
CA GLY A 78 -11.06 -10.96 20.77
C GLY A 78 -9.79 -11.55 20.15
N GLY A 79 -9.09 -10.78 19.32
CA GLY A 79 -7.76 -11.12 18.82
C GLY A 79 -6.69 -10.17 19.35
N ALA A 80 -5.43 -10.54 19.14
CA ALA A 80 -4.28 -9.72 19.42
C ALA A 80 -3.28 -9.79 18.26
N LEU A 81 -2.44 -8.74 18.12
CA LEU A 81 -1.37 -8.76 17.13
C LEU A 81 -0.34 -9.85 17.50
N GLY A 82 -0.04 -10.73 16.56
CA GLY A 82 0.87 -11.86 16.74
C GLY A 82 0.16 -13.20 16.96
N ASP A 83 -1.17 -13.23 17.00
CA ASP A 83 -1.96 -14.47 16.98
C ASP A 83 -1.74 -15.23 15.65
N GLU A 84 -1.49 -14.51 14.56
CA GLU A 84 -1.04 -15.07 13.29
C GLU A 84 0.47 -14.85 13.07
N PRO A 85 1.14 -15.79 12.38
CA PRO A 85 2.52 -15.60 11.98
C PRO A 85 2.72 -14.31 11.17
N LEU A 86 3.61 -13.45 11.63
CA LEU A 86 3.96 -12.21 10.96
C LEU A 86 4.60 -12.47 9.59
N SER A 87 4.48 -11.49 8.70
CA SER A 87 5.03 -11.50 7.34
C SER A 87 6.20 -10.54 7.20
N GLY A 88 7.28 -10.95 6.52
CA GLY A 88 8.38 -10.03 6.16
C GLY A 88 8.23 -9.38 4.79
N TYR A 89 7.05 -9.40 4.16
CA TYR A 89 6.91 -9.08 2.74
C TYR A 89 7.35 -7.66 2.38
N LEU A 90 6.94 -6.66 3.18
CA LEU A 90 7.32 -5.27 2.93
C LEU A 90 8.80 -5.00 3.22
N TRP A 91 9.39 -5.65 4.23
CA TRP A 91 10.84 -5.59 4.45
C TRP A 91 11.64 -6.13 3.26
N LYS A 92 11.17 -7.21 2.61
CA LYS A 92 11.77 -7.68 1.35
C LYS A 92 11.69 -6.63 0.24
N GLN A 93 10.69 -5.74 0.24
CA GLN A 93 10.61 -4.65 -0.74
C GLN A 93 11.59 -3.53 -0.42
N ILE A 94 11.89 -3.27 0.86
CA ILE A 94 12.92 -2.30 1.26
C ILE A 94 14.26 -2.64 0.61
N GLU A 95 14.67 -3.92 0.64
CA GLU A 95 15.92 -4.36 -0.03
C GLU A 95 15.90 -4.07 -1.55
N ARG A 96 14.75 -4.24 -2.20
CA ARG A 96 14.60 -3.95 -3.64
C ARG A 96 14.60 -2.46 -3.94
N ILE A 97 14.01 -1.65 -3.07
CA ILE A 97 14.00 -0.19 -3.16
C ILE A 97 15.42 0.35 -2.96
N ASP A 98 16.11 -0.10 -1.90
CA ASP A 98 17.46 0.36 -1.56
C ASP A 98 18.50 -0.06 -2.60
N GLY A 99 18.40 -1.29 -3.11
CA GLY A 99 19.24 -1.79 -4.19
C GLY A 99 18.88 -1.22 -5.57
N SER A 100 17.81 -0.43 -5.69
CA SER A 100 17.45 0.19 -6.97
C SER A 100 18.34 1.38 -7.29
N GLY A 101 18.73 1.53 -8.56
CA GLY A 101 19.42 2.74 -9.02
C GLY A 101 18.56 4.02 -9.00
N ALA A 102 17.26 3.89 -8.70
CA ALA A 102 16.30 5.00 -8.67
C ALA A 102 16.16 5.66 -7.28
N GLY A 103 16.74 5.07 -6.22
CA GLY A 103 16.80 5.66 -4.88
C GLY A 103 15.42 6.06 -4.34
N MET A 104 15.27 7.32 -3.91
CA MET A 104 14.00 7.84 -3.38
C MET A 104 12.82 7.71 -4.37
N LEU A 105 13.08 7.78 -5.68
CA LEU A 105 12.03 7.61 -6.68
C LEU A 105 11.44 6.20 -6.62
N ALA A 106 12.26 5.18 -6.34
CA ALA A 106 11.78 3.81 -6.16
C ALA A 106 10.92 3.66 -4.91
N PHE A 107 11.21 4.40 -3.84
CA PHE A 107 10.36 4.42 -2.66
C PHE A 107 9.00 5.05 -2.96
N LEU A 108 8.99 6.22 -3.61
CA LEU A 108 7.75 6.91 -4.00
C LEU A 108 6.91 6.06 -4.96
N ALA A 109 7.54 5.40 -5.94
CA ALA A 109 6.85 4.53 -6.87
C ALA A 109 6.40 3.21 -6.22
N GLY A 110 7.23 2.62 -5.39
CA GLY A 110 7.00 1.34 -4.73
C GLY A 110 5.96 1.42 -3.62
N LEU A 111 6.17 2.27 -2.62
CA LEU A 111 5.20 2.43 -1.53
C LEU A 111 3.97 3.19 -2.03
N GLY A 112 4.15 4.43 -2.48
CA GLY A 112 3.01 5.31 -2.74
C GLY A 112 2.24 5.01 -4.03
N LEU A 113 2.93 4.81 -5.15
CA LEU A 113 2.23 4.56 -6.42
C LEU A 113 1.93 3.10 -6.70
N THR A 114 2.41 2.16 -5.87
CA THR A 114 2.06 0.74 -5.99
C THR A 114 1.22 0.28 -4.81
N LEU A 115 1.76 0.30 -3.59
CA LEU A 115 1.09 -0.31 -2.45
C LEU A 115 -0.09 0.53 -1.94
N GLU A 116 0.11 1.83 -1.68
CA GLU A 116 -0.96 2.77 -1.29
C GLU A 116 -2.02 2.89 -2.41
N GLN A 117 -1.58 2.95 -3.67
CA GLN A 117 -2.52 2.94 -4.81
C GLN A 117 -3.40 1.68 -4.85
N ALA A 118 -2.87 0.52 -4.47
CA ALA A 118 -3.66 -0.71 -4.36
C ALA A 118 -4.67 -0.63 -3.19
N ASN A 119 -4.31 0.03 -2.09
CA ASN A 119 -5.17 0.24 -0.94
C ASN A 119 -6.42 1.07 -1.29
N LEU A 120 -6.37 1.95 -2.29
CA LEU A 120 -7.57 2.62 -2.82
C LEU A 120 -8.67 1.63 -3.20
N ASP A 121 -8.31 0.43 -3.69
CA ASP A 121 -9.25 -0.62 -4.08
C ASP A 121 -9.61 -1.53 -2.90
N PHE A 122 -8.62 -1.91 -2.11
CA PHE A 122 -8.80 -2.86 -1.00
C PHE A 122 -9.66 -2.27 0.11
N THR A 123 -9.46 -1.00 0.47
CA THR A 123 -10.23 -0.31 1.52
C THR A 123 -11.74 -0.40 1.25
N ILE A 124 -12.18 0.01 0.05
CA ILE A 124 -13.59 -0.05 -0.33
C ILE A 124 -14.09 -1.49 -0.44
N TYR A 125 -13.31 -2.39 -1.06
CA TYR A 125 -13.71 -3.78 -1.23
C TYR A 125 -13.94 -4.50 0.11
N TYR A 126 -13.09 -4.26 1.11
CA TYR A 126 -13.25 -4.84 2.43
C TYR A 126 -14.30 -4.11 3.26
N ALA A 127 -14.46 -2.79 3.13
CA ALA A 127 -15.52 -2.05 3.82
C ALA A 127 -16.91 -2.63 3.47
N GLU A 128 -17.16 -2.90 2.18
CA GLU A 128 -18.37 -3.61 1.75
C GLU A 128 -18.50 -5.00 2.38
N GLY A 129 -17.40 -5.74 2.48
CA GLY A 129 -17.36 -7.06 3.10
C GLY A 129 -17.75 -7.06 4.57
N PHE A 130 -17.17 -6.14 5.35
CA PHE A 130 -17.47 -5.97 6.77
C PHE A 130 -18.92 -5.54 7.01
N ARG A 131 -19.45 -4.62 6.21
CA ARG A 131 -20.88 -4.26 6.26
C ARG A 131 -21.81 -5.44 6.03
N ARG A 132 -21.52 -6.27 5.03
CA ARG A 132 -22.35 -7.44 4.69
C ARG A 132 -22.44 -8.46 5.84
N VAL A 133 -21.46 -8.49 6.73
CA VAL A 133 -21.43 -9.39 7.88
C VAL A 133 -21.81 -8.69 9.20
N GLY A 134 -22.40 -7.50 9.11
CA GLY A 134 -22.91 -6.74 10.26
C GLY A 134 -21.85 -6.01 11.09
N ASP A 135 -20.63 -5.88 10.59
CA ASP A 135 -19.54 -5.17 11.28
C ASP A 135 -19.33 -3.79 10.65
N ALA A 136 -20.26 -2.88 10.93
CA ALA A 136 -20.22 -1.51 10.40
C ALA A 136 -18.99 -0.74 10.92
N GLU A 137 -18.59 -0.94 12.17
CA GLU A 137 -17.46 -0.25 12.79
C GLU A 137 -16.13 -0.53 12.07
N SER A 138 -15.85 -1.79 11.70
CA SER A 138 -14.66 -2.12 10.92
C SER A 138 -14.73 -1.56 9.49
N ALA A 139 -15.92 -1.46 8.91
CA ALA A 139 -16.11 -0.85 7.60
C ALA A 139 -15.84 0.66 7.63
N ASP A 140 -16.28 1.35 8.67
CA ASP A 140 -16.07 2.79 8.83
C ASP A 140 -14.58 3.12 9.01
N VAL A 141 -13.83 2.27 9.73
CA VAL A 141 -12.37 2.37 9.80
C VAL A 141 -11.73 2.30 8.41
N LEU A 142 -12.11 1.32 7.59
CA LEU A 142 -11.59 1.18 6.22
C LEU A 142 -11.90 2.40 5.34
N GLU A 143 -13.05 3.04 5.55
CA GLU A 143 -13.41 4.28 4.84
C GLU A 143 -12.67 5.50 5.34
N GLU A 144 -12.30 5.54 6.62
CA GLU A 144 -11.36 6.55 7.11
C GLU A 144 -10.00 6.40 6.43
N VAL A 145 -9.43 5.19 6.48
CA VAL A 145 -8.15 4.88 5.81
C VAL A 145 -8.22 5.24 4.32
N HIS A 146 -9.31 4.90 3.62
CA HIS A 146 -9.49 5.23 2.21
C HIS A 146 -9.33 6.72 1.90
N ARG A 147 -9.84 7.61 2.77
CA ARG A 147 -9.74 9.07 2.55
C ARG A 147 -8.30 9.55 2.64
N ASP A 148 -7.51 8.93 3.51
CA ASP A 148 -6.12 9.31 3.75
C ASP A 148 -5.19 8.75 2.68
N GLU A 149 -5.43 7.54 2.21
CA GLU A 149 -4.72 6.90 1.09
C GLU A 149 -4.77 7.73 -0.19
N ILE A 150 -5.87 8.44 -0.45
CA ILE A 150 -5.96 9.37 -1.61
C ILE A 150 -4.90 10.47 -1.50
N ARG A 151 -4.69 11.01 -0.29
CA ARG A 151 -3.69 12.06 -0.04
C ARG A 151 -2.28 11.50 -0.13
N HIS A 152 -2.06 10.28 0.35
CA HIS A 152 -0.74 9.62 0.29
C HIS A 152 -0.31 9.34 -1.15
N VAL A 153 -1.23 8.82 -1.98
CA VAL A 153 -1.00 8.61 -3.42
C VAL A 153 -0.72 9.93 -4.16
N ASP A 154 -1.46 11.00 -3.86
CA ASP A 154 -1.19 12.32 -4.45
C ASP A 154 0.19 12.84 -4.06
N ASN A 155 0.55 12.76 -2.78
CA ASN A 155 1.86 13.17 -2.29
C ASN A 155 2.97 12.41 -3.04
N ALA A 156 2.86 11.09 -3.15
CA ALA A 156 3.84 10.26 -3.86
C ALA A 156 3.93 10.65 -5.34
N ARG A 157 2.80 10.85 -6.01
CA ARG A 157 2.73 11.26 -7.41
C ARG A 157 3.37 12.62 -7.63
N SER A 158 3.05 13.59 -6.78
CA SER A 158 3.52 14.95 -6.85
C SER A 158 5.03 15.05 -6.60
N TRP A 159 5.56 14.30 -5.63
CA TRP A 159 7.01 14.23 -5.40
C TRP A 159 7.76 13.50 -6.50
N LEU A 160 7.22 12.39 -7.00
CA LEU A 160 7.83 11.69 -8.13
C LEU A 160 7.94 12.65 -9.33
N ALA A 161 6.88 13.44 -9.59
CA ALA A 161 6.86 14.45 -10.64
C ALA A 161 7.89 15.57 -10.47
N ARG A 162 8.14 16.00 -9.24
CA ARG A 162 9.10 17.07 -8.94
C ARG A 162 10.55 16.60 -9.04
N LEU A 163 10.82 15.35 -8.70
CA LEU A 163 12.18 14.82 -8.58
C LEU A 163 12.67 14.10 -9.84
N SER A 164 11.76 13.58 -10.66
CA SER A 164 12.13 12.91 -11.90
C SER A 164 12.26 13.90 -13.06
N PRO A 165 13.29 13.78 -13.93
CA PRO A 165 13.38 14.55 -15.16
C PRO A 165 12.39 14.08 -16.25
N GLU A 166 11.85 12.86 -16.12
CA GLU A 166 10.85 12.32 -17.05
C GLU A 166 9.52 13.06 -16.87
N ARG A 167 8.91 13.50 -17.98
CA ARG A 167 7.67 14.28 -17.99
C ARG A 167 6.43 13.40 -18.07
N ASP A 168 6.50 12.27 -18.78
CA ASP A 168 5.38 11.34 -18.87
C ASP A 168 5.18 10.59 -17.54
N GLU A 169 3.97 10.67 -16.99
CA GLU A 169 3.65 10.11 -15.66
C GLU A 169 3.80 8.58 -15.63
N THR A 170 3.40 7.90 -16.71
CA THR A 170 3.48 6.44 -16.81
C THR A 170 4.94 6.00 -16.90
N ARG A 171 5.70 6.62 -17.80
CA ARG A 171 7.11 6.31 -18.00
C ARG A 171 7.93 6.58 -16.75
N ARG A 172 7.63 7.68 -16.05
CA ARG A 172 8.25 8.03 -14.78
C ARG A 172 8.07 6.92 -13.75
N TYR A 173 6.85 6.41 -13.60
CA TYR A 173 6.57 5.30 -12.71
C TYR A 173 7.31 4.03 -13.14
N GLU A 174 7.28 3.66 -14.41
CA GLU A 174 7.96 2.45 -14.93
C GLU A 174 9.47 2.47 -14.71
N LEU A 175 10.11 3.63 -14.86
CA LEU A 175 11.55 3.80 -14.63
C LEU A 175 11.93 3.72 -13.14
N ALA A 176 11.00 4.08 -12.25
CA ALA A 176 11.26 4.16 -10.82
C ALA A 176 10.86 2.89 -10.05
N VAL A 177 9.78 2.21 -10.44
CA VAL A 177 9.22 1.09 -9.68
C VAL A 177 10.19 -0.11 -9.65
N PRO A 178 10.60 -0.59 -8.45
CA PRO A 178 11.56 -1.68 -8.36
C PRO A 178 10.89 -3.04 -8.55
N PHE A 179 11.53 -3.96 -9.29
CA PHE A 179 11.06 -5.34 -9.38
C PHE A 179 11.13 -6.04 -8.00
N PRO A 180 10.12 -6.85 -7.60
CA PRO A 180 8.98 -7.34 -8.38
C PRO A 180 7.71 -6.48 -8.28
N LEU A 181 7.78 -5.28 -7.71
CA LEU A 181 6.67 -4.32 -7.78
C LEU A 181 6.46 -3.90 -9.24
N SER A 182 5.22 -3.56 -9.56
CA SER A 182 4.78 -3.20 -10.91
C SER A 182 3.35 -2.68 -10.86
N ALA A 183 2.90 -2.04 -11.94
CA ALA A 183 1.52 -1.59 -12.08
C ALA A 183 0.47 -2.71 -11.86
N SER A 184 0.84 -3.97 -12.10
CA SER A 184 -0.05 -5.11 -11.82
C SER A 184 -0.36 -5.30 -10.32
N ARG A 185 0.54 -4.83 -9.45
CA ARG A 185 0.41 -4.83 -7.99
C ARG A 185 -0.26 -3.57 -7.46
N ALA A 186 -0.40 -2.53 -8.28
CA ALA A 186 -1.01 -1.24 -7.91
C ALA A 186 -2.55 -1.23 -7.95
N LYS A 187 -3.18 -2.41 -7.91
CA LYS A 187 -4.64 -2.56 -8.00
C LYS A 187 -5.17 -3.79 -7.29
N GLY A 188 -6.40 -3.65 -6.82
CA GLY A 188 -7.26 -4.73 -6.37
C GLY A 188 -8.29 -5.14 -7.41
N ARG A 189 -9.26 -5.97 -6.99
CA ARG A 189 -10.35 -6.44 -7.85
C ARG A 189 -11.35 -5.33 -8.19
N ASN A 190 -11.63 -4.46 -7.23
CA ASN A 190 -12.58 -3.36 -7.37
C ASN A 190 -11.83 -2.07 -7.70
N PHE A 191 -11.49 -1.87 -8.98
CA PHE A 191 -10.62 -0.79 -9.43
C PHE A 191 -11.29 0.60 -9.32
N GLN A 192 -10.91 1.36 -8.29
CA GLN A 192 -11.43 2.69 -7.96
C GLN A 192 -10.81 3.79 -8.84
N VAL A 193 -11.43 4.03 -10.01
CA VAL A 193 -11.05 5.13 -10.92
C VAL A 193 -11.26 6.49 -10.24
N GLY A 194 -12.37 6.67 -9.53
CA GLY A 194 -12.71 7.94 -8.88
C GLY A 194 -11.69 8.36 -7.82
N ALA A 195 -11.22 7.41 -7.00
CA ALA A 195 -10.20 7.68 -5.98
C ALA A 195 -8.86 8.08 -6.62
N ARG A 196 -8.45 7.40 -7.68
CA ARG A 196 -7.22 7.72 -8.44
C ARG A 196 -7.26 9.10 -9.07
N ARG A 197 -8.41 9.51 -9.62
CA ARG A 197 -8.61 10.88 -10.14
C ARG A 197 -8.52 11.93 -9.02
N ARG A 198 -9.12 11.66 -7.86
CA ARG A 198 -9.00 12.55 -6.69
C ARG A 198 -7.57 12.65 -6.18
N ALA A 199 -6.78 11.59 -6.32
CA ALA A 199 -5.34 11.58 -6.02
C ALA A 199 -4.49 12.25 -7.13
N GLY A 200 -5.11 12.86 -8.15
CA GLY A 200 -4.40 13.59 -9.19
C GLY A 200 -3.70 12.73 -10.25
N LEU A 201 -3.94 11.40 -10.26
CA LEU A 201 -3.38 10.52 -11.29
C LEU A 201 -4.01 10.82 -12.67
N GLY A 202 -3.18 10.90 -13.70
CA GLY A 202 -3.62 11.15 -15.07
C GLY A 202 -4.33 9.95 -15.69
N GLU A 203 -5.25 10.21 -16.63
CA GLU A 203 -6.06 9.16 -17.28
C GLU A 203 -5.20 8.08 -17.96
N ALA A 204 -4.07 8.47 -18.57
CA ALA A 204 -3.14 7.53 -19.19
C ALA A 204 -2.52 6.57 -18.17
N PHE A 205 -2.10 7.08 -17.01
CA PHE A 205 -1.53 6.26 -15.95
C PHE A 205 -2.58 5.36 -15.29
N ILE A 206 -3.79 5.90 -15.07
CA ILE A 206 -4.93 5.11 -14.58
C ILE A 206 -5.23 3.95 -15.54
N ALA A 207 -5.26 4.21 -16.85
CA ALA A 207 -5.47 3.18 -17.86
C ALA A 207 -4.33 2.15 -17.89
N HIS A 208 -3.07 2.60 -17.76
CA HIS A 208 -1.91 1.74 -17.66
C HIS A 208 -2.02 0.76 -16.49
N VAL A 209 -2.32 1.25 -15.28
CA VAL A 209 -2.51 0.39 -14.09
C VAL A 209 -3.68 -0.57 -14.30
N ARG A 210 -4.81 -0.07 -14.80
CA ARG A 210 -6.00 -0.90 -15.07
C ARG A 210 -5.70 -2.05 -16.04
N GLY A 211 -4.90 -1.80 -17.08
CA GLY A 211 -4.51 -2.77 -18.10
C GLY A 211 -3.37 -3.70 -17.69
N ALA A 212 -2.56 -3.35 -16.69
CA ALA A 212 -1.37 -4.10 -16.30
C ALA A 212 -1.68 -5.55 -15.91
N ARG A 213 -0.85 -6.50 -16.36
CA ARG A 213 -0.95 -7.93 -16.00
C ARG A 213 0.29 -8.32 -15.21
N ALA A 214 0.15 -9.30 -14.32
CA ALA A 214 1.30 -9.86 -13.65
C ALA A 214 2.22 -10.47 -14.72
N SER A 215 3.44 -9.97 -14.81
CA SER A 215 4.44 -10.55 -15.71
C SER A 215 4.76 -11.97 -15.21
N SER A 216 4.41 -12.98 -16.01
CA SER A 216 5.05 -14.28 -15.91
C SER A 216 6.51 -14.12 -16.35
N GLU A 217 7.43 -14.29 -15.40
CA GLU A 217 8.89 -14.44 -15.58
C GLU A 217 9.78 -13.18 -15.71
N ARG A 218 10.70 -13.06 -14.74
CA ARG A 218 12.15 -13.02 -15.02
C ARG A 218 12.84 -14.07 -14.15
N ALA A 219 12.56 -15.34 -14.41
CA ALA A 219 13.42 -16.45 -14.03
C ALA A 219 14.03 -16.96 -15.34
N GLY A 220 15.19 -16.43 -15.73
CA GLY A 220 15.89 -16.85 -16.95
C GLY A 220 16.55 -15.71 -17.70
N SER A 221 17.74 -15.31 -17.25
CA SER A 221 18.87 -14.94 -18.12
C SER A 221 20.07 -14.55 -17.25
N GLY A 222 20.65 -15.54 -16.57
CA GLY A 222 22.07 -15.52 -16.21
C GLY A 222 22.72 -16.62 -17.04
N GLY A 223 23.21 -16.25 -18.21
CA GLY A 223 24.21 -17.03 -18.92
C GLY A 223 25.57 -16.86 -18.27
#